data_AF-A0A7S2Y417-F1
#
_entry.id   AF-A0A7S2Y417-F1
#
_cell.length_a   1.000
_cell.length_b   1.000
_cell.length_c   1.000
_cell.angle_alpha   90.00
_cell.angle_beta   90.00
_cell.angle_gamma   90.00
#
_symmetry.space_group_name_H-M   'P 1'
#
loop_
_entity.id
_entity.type
_entity.pdbx_description
1 polymer ?
#
loop_
_entity_poly.entity_id
_entity_poly.type
_entity_poly.pdbx_seq_one_letter_code
_entity_poly.pdbx_strand_id
1 'polypeptide(L)'
;IRYSVMELPFFGWIDNLPGPIQEPAMGVVRGIVSAAINAKVDFDVEMLWGAGGYDNTKMLQARAPSQPPIVVHPTTNEPTWFCNVHSHSSKLRKDRESIYGAERFEDGASQINKSDMFFGDDGQISDEQLKHMDEVTLKNARFVKMREGDVVLLDNYKTMHGRNVFDGTRKHGVAWFEGWEGEEEMKAELQEKMAITA
;
A
#
# COMPACT_ATOMS: atom_id res chain seq x y z
N ILE A 1 -6.42 -6.61 4.49
CA ILE A 1 -5.01 -6.15 4.37
C ILE A 1 -4.98 -4.67 4.69
N ARG A 2 -4.01 -4.20 5.46
CA ARG A 2 -3.81 -2.78 5.76
C ARG A 2 -2.45 -2.33 5.21
N TYR A 3 -2.42 -1.12 4.69
CA TYR A 3 -1.22 -0.46 4.16
C TYR A 3 -0.80 0.65 5.12
N SER A 4 0.49 0.73 5.42
CA SER A 4 1.08 1.87 6.12
C SER A 4 1.33 3.01 5.14
N VAL A 5 0.72 4.15 5.38
CA VAL A 5 0.76 5.31 4.48
C VAL A 5 1.94 6.21 4.81
N MET A 6 2.30 6.29 6.09
CA MET A 6 3.27 7.26 6.60
C MET A 6 3.79 6.83 7.97
N GLU A 7 5.06 7.14 8.22
CA GLU A 7 5.66 7.09 9.56
C GLU A 7 6.06 8.51 9.98
N LEU A 8 5.68 8.89 11.20
CA LEU A 8 6.02 10.19 11.80
C LEU A 8 6.96 9.97 13.00
N PRO A 9 8.29 9.98 12.79
CA PRO A 9 9.29 9.68 13.81
C PRO A 9 9.62 10.87 14.71
N PHE A 10 8.79 11.93 14.72
CA PHE A 10 9.10 13.19 15.41
C PHE A 10 8.72 13.21 16.89
N PHE A 11 8.22 12.09 17.42
CA PHE A 11 7.57 12.03 18.74
C PHE A 11 8.40 11.28 19.80
N GLY A 12 9.68 11.00 19.54
CA GLY A 12 10.58 10.35 20.51
C GLY A 12 10.80 11.15 21.81
N TRP A 13 10.45 12.43 21.86
CA TRP A 13 10.48 13.22 23.10
C TRP A 13 9.45 12.72 24.14
N ILE A 14 8.40 12.01 23.72
CA ILE A 14 7.40 11.42 24.61
C ILE A 14 8.04 10.39 25.54
N ASP A 15 9.06 9.68 25.08
CA ASP A 15 9.78 8.68 25.88
C ASP A 15 10.48 9.30 27.10
N ASN A 16 10.77 10.60 27.06
CA ASN A 16 11.41 11.34 28.16
C ASN A 16 10.41 11.91 29.18
N LEU A 17 9.10 11.81 28.94
CA LEU A 17 8.09 12.29 29.89
C LEU A 17 7.96 11.33 31.09
N PRO A 18 7.59 11.82 32.28
CA PRO A 18 7.20 10.96 33.40
C PRO A 18 6.06 10.02 33.01
N GLY A 19 6.11 8.76 33.44
CA GLY A 19 5.13 7.72 33.10
C GLY A 19 3.65 8.12 33.21
N PRO A 20 3.21 8.84 34.26
CA PRO A 20 1.82 9.30 34.37
C PRO A 20 1.36 10.28 33.27
N ILE A 21 2.29 10.93 32.57
CA ILE A 21 2.04 11.96 31.56
C ILE A 21 2.19 11.38 30.14
N GLN A 22 2.90 10.26 29.97
CA GLN A 22 3.16 9.66 28.66
C GLN A 22 1.87 9.30 27.91
N GLU A 23 0.99 8.50 28.50
CA GLU A 23 -0.26 8.06 27.86
C GLU A 23 -1.21 9.23 27.51
N PRO A 24 -1.46 10.21 28.41
CA PRO A 24 -2.20 11.42 28.04
C PRO A 24 -1.58 12.20 26.88
N ALA A 25 -0.25 12.37 26.88
CA ALA A 25 0.45 13.07 25.80
C ALA A 25 0.33 12.33 24.46
N MET A 26 0.44 10.99 24.49
CA MET A 26 0.23 10.13 23.33
C MET A 26 -1.19 10.27 22.76
N GLY A 27 -2.21 10.34 23.62
CA GLY A 27 -3.59 10.58 23.20
C GLY A 27 -3.80 11.92 22.50
N VAL A 28 -3.26 13.01 23.08
CA VAL A 28 -3.36 14.37 22.51
C VAL A 28 -2.63 14.47 21.18
N VAL A 29 -1.39 13.96 21.10
CA VAL A 29 -0.61 13.98 19.85
C VAL A 29 -1.31 13.19 18.76
N ARG A 30 -1.83 11.98 19.07
CA ARG A 30 -2.61 11.17 18.13
C ARG A 30 -3.80 11.96 17.59
N GLY A 31 -4.59 12.59 18.47
CA GLY A 31 -5.78 13.36 18.07
C GLY A 31 -5.46 14.54 17.15
N ILE A 32 -4.43 15.33 17.47
CA ILE A 32 -4.00 16.48 16.65
C ILE A 32 -3.52 16.02 15.27
N VAL A 33 -2.69 14.97 15.23
CA VAL A 33 -2.14 14.46 13.96
C VAL A 33 -3.23 13.84 13.10
N SER A 34 -4.12 13.03 13.67
CA SER A 34 -5.26 12.46 12.94
C SER A 34 -6.09 13.55 12.28
N ALA A 35 -6.43 14.63 13.01
CA ALA A 35 -7.19 15.74 12.46
C ALA A 35 -6.47 16.46 11.31
N ALA A 36 -5.15 16.67 11.44
CA ALA A 36 -4.34 17.33 10.40
C ALA A 36 -4.20 16.49 9.12
N ILE A 37 -4.12 15.16 9.26
CA ILE A 37 -4.03 14.26 8.10
C ILE A 37 -5.40 14.12 7.43
N ASN A 38 -6.47 13.85 8.17
CA ASN A 38 -7.82 13.73 7.59
C ASN A 38 -8.30 15.01 6.90
N ALA A 39 -7.76 16.19 7.26
CA ALA A 39 -8.03 17.43 6.54
C ALA A 39 -7.29 17.56 5.19
N LYS A 40 -6.32 16.68 4.91
CA LYS A 40 -5.43 16.74 3.73
C LYS A 40 -5.51 15.51 2.82
N VAL A 41 -5.99 14.37 3.30
CA VAL A 41 -6.18 13.15 2.49
C VAL A 41 -7.66 12.79 2.39
N ASP A 42 -8.08 12.34 1.21
CA ASP A 42 -9.46 11.95 0.91
C ASP A 42 -9.80 10.52 1.39
N PHE A 43 -9.05 9.97 2.36
CA PHE A 43 -9.29 8.66 2.94
C PHE A 43 -9.05 8.64 4.43
N ASP A 44 -9.88 7.88 5.16
CA ASP A 44 -9.74 7.70 6.60
C ASP A 44 -8.43 6.97 6.91
N VAL A 45 -7.61 7.54 7.78
CA VAL A 45 -6.44 6.86 8.33
C VAL A 45 -6.61 6.63 9.83
N GLU A 46 -6.19 5.45 10.27
CA GLU A 46 -6.02 5.17 11.68
C GLU A 46 -4.58 5.46 12.09
N MET A 47 -4.38 6.37 13.04
CA MET A 47 -3.06 6.61 13.61
C MET A 47 -2.78 5.58 14.68
N LEU A 48 -1.72 4.80 14.55
CA LEU A 48 -1.29 3.81 15.55
C LEU A 48 0.08 4.20 16.09
N TRP A 49 0.26 4.07 17.41
CA TRP A 49 1.57 4.18 18.03
C TRP A 49 2.36 2.91 17.75
N GLY A 50 3.57 3.06 17.24
CA GLY A 50 4.53 1.98 17.04
C GLY A 50 5.88 2.33 17.62
N ALA A 51 6.72 1.31 17.77
CA ALA A 51 8.16 1.47 17.95
C ALA A 51 8.82 0.87 16.70
N GLY A 52 9.52 1.69 15.90
CA GLY A 52 10.16 1.18 14.68
C GLY A 52 11.02 2.22 13.97
N GLY A 53 12.27 1.84 13.70
CA GLY A 53 13.36 2.71 13.23
C GLY A 53 14.69 2.35 13.93
N TYR A 54 15.83 2.80 13.40
CA TYR A 54 17.23 2.46 13.81
C TYR A 54 17.54 2.60 15.33
N ASP A 55 16.63 3.18 16.12
CA ASP A 55 16.80 3.57 17.52
C ASP A 55 15.64 3.22 18.49
N ASN A 56 14.62 2.44 18.08
CA ASN A 56 13.46 2.06 18.93
C ASN A 56 12.65 3.25 19.51
N THR A 57 12.70 4.43 18.89
CA THR A 57 11.93 5.59 19.35
C THR A 57 10.43 5.46 19.02
N LYS A 58 9.58 6.04 19.89
CA LYS A 58 8.13 6.11 19.63
C LYS A 58 7.85 6.90 18.34
N MET A 59 7.09 6.29 17.45
CA MET A 59 6.60 6.93 16.23
C MET A 59 5.10 6.72 16.05
N LEU A 60 4.48 7.60 15.27
CA LEU A 60 3.08 7.49 14.91
C LEU A 60 2.99 7.02 13.45
N GLN A 61 2.33 5.89 13.21
CA GLN A 61 2.12 5.33 11.88
C GLN A 61 0.69 5.57 11.43
N ALA A 62 0.50 6.05 10.21
CA ALA A 62 -0.82 6.13 9.58
C ALA A 62 -1.13 4.80 8.89
N ARG A 63 -2.19 4.12 9.30
CA ARG A 63 -2.72 2.91 8.68
C ARG A 63 -3.95 3.24 7.85
N ALA A 64 -3.98 2.77 6.61
CA ALA A 64 -5.22 2.71 5.84
C ALA A 64 -6.23 1.76 6.53
N PRO A 65 -7.54 1.92 6.25
CA PRO A 65 -8.57 1.00 6.72
C PRO A 65 -8.31 -0.40 6.15
N SER A 66 -8.86 -1.43 6.79
CA SER A 66 -8.76 -2.80 6.26
C SER A 66 -9.45 -2.88 4.90
N GLN A 67 -8.71 -3.33 3.89
CA GLN A 67 -9.20 -3.55 2.53
C GLN A 67 -9.21 -5.06 2.21
N PRO A 68 -10.23 -5.57 1.49
CA PRO A 68 -10.25 -6.95 1.04
C PRO A 68 -9.18 -7.17 -0.04
N PRO A 69 -8.29 -8.19 0.09
CA PRO A 69 -7.27 -8.46 -0.91
C PRO A 69 -7.82 -9.17 -2.15
N ILE A 70 -9.02 -9.75 -2.03
CA ILE A 70 -9.72 -10.45 -3.10
C ILE A 70 -10.98 -9.66 -3.43
N VAL A 71 -11.10 -9.28 -4.69
CA VAL A 71 -12.32 -8.64 -5.22
C VAL A 71 -12.94 -9.56 -6.28
N VAL A 72 -14.26 -9.54 -6.40
CA VAL A 72 -14.96 -10.30 -7.43
C VAL A 72 -14.96 -9.48 -8.71
N HIS A 73 -14.50 -10.09 -9.80
CA HIS A 73 -14.53 -9.43 -11.10
C HIS A 73 -15.99 -9.18 -11.52
N PRO A 74 -16.36 -7.95 -11.89
CA PRO A 74 -17.78 -7.61 -12.02
C PRO A 74 -18.49 -8.25 -13.21
N THR A 75 -17.77 -8.53 -14.30
CA THR A 75 -18.33 -9.25 -15.46
C THR A 75 -18.23 -10.78 -15.34
N THR A 76 -17.07 -11.34 -14.97
CA THR A 76 -16.86 -12.80 -14.94
C THR A 76 -17.26 -13.46 -13.63
N ASN A 77 -17.50 -12.70 -12.56
CA ASN A 77 -17.76 -13.19 -11.20
C ASN A 77 -16.66 -14.08 -10.61
N GLU A 78 -15.45 -14.03 -11.16
CA GLU A 78 -14.30 -14.77 -10.65
C GLU A 78 -13.61 -13.97 -9.54
N PRO A 79 -13.12 -14.64 -8.48
CA PRO A 79 -12.29 -13.98 -7.48
C PRO A 79 -10.95 -13.59 -8.08
N THR A 80 -10.54 -12.33 -7.86
CA THR A 80 -9.29 -11.77 -8.37
C THR A 80 -8.45 -11.24 -7.22
N TRP A 81 -7.14 -11.47 -7.29
CA TRP A 81 -6.20 -10.90 -6.35
C TRP A 81 -5.95 -9.43 -6.70
N PHE A 82 -6.58 -8.53 -5.97
CA PHE A 82 -6.54 -7.09 -6.20
C PHE A 82 -5.83 -6.42 -5.02
N CYS A 83 -4.57 -6.81 -4.84
CA CYS A 83 -3.76 -6.35 -3.73
C CYS A 83 -2.28 -6.31 -4.09
N ASN A 84 -1.60 -5.25 -3.67
CA ASN A 84 -0.22 -4.98 -4.05
C ASN A 84 0.77 -5.26 -2.88
N VAL A 85 0.51 -6.27 -2.05
CA VAL A 85 1.38 -6.59 -0.90
C VAL A 85 2.82 -6.85 -1.33
N HIS A 86 3.01 -7.61 -2.41
CA HIS A 86 4.32 -7.97 -2.94
C HIS A 86 5.16 -6.75 -3.36
N SER A 87 4.52 -5.67 -3.82
CA SER A 87 5.22 -4.46 -4.29
C SER A 87 5.42 -3.42 -3.18
N HIS A 88 4.52 -3.34 -2.21
CA HIS A 88 4.58 -2.37 -1.11
C HIS A 88 5.25 -2.91 0.17
N SER A 89 5.58 -4.20 0.24
CA SER A 89 6.30 -4.76 1.38
C SER A 89 7.70 -4.15 1.51
N SER A 90 8.00 -3.62 2.70
CA SER A 90 9.30 -3.02 3.00
C SER A 90 10.43 -4.06 2.93
N LYS A 91 10.16 -5.27 3.44
CA LYS A 91 11.06 -6.43 3.42
C LYS A 91 11.42 -6.85 2.00
N LEU A 92 10.43 -7.08 1.14
CA LEU A 92 10.67 -7.51 -0.24
C LEU A 92 11.39 -6.41 -1.05
N ARG A 93 11.09 -5.14 -0.79
CA ARG A 93 11.82 -4.02 -1.41
C ARG A 93 13.29 -4.03 -1.03
N LYS A 94 13.61 -4.18 0.26
CA LYS A 94 14.99 -4.29 0.76
C LYS A 94 15.73 -5.50 0.21
N ASP A 95 15.04 -6.64 0.09
CA ASP A 95 15.63 -7.84 -0.52
C ASP A 95 15.97 -7.59 -2.00
N ARG A 96 15.10 -6.89 -2.74
CA ARG A 96 15.37 -6.49 -4.15
C ARG A 96 16.51 -5.47 -4.26
N GLU A 97 16.61 -4.50 -3.36
CA GLU A 97 17.74 -3.55 -3.29
C GLU A 97 19.08 -4.30 -3.19
N SER A 98 19.14 -5.36 -2.37
CA SER A 98 20.34 -6.18 -2.22
C SER A 98 20.77 -6.92 -3.51
N ILE A 99 19.83 -7.15 -4.43
CA ILE A 99 20.06 -7.86 -5.69
C ILE A 99 20.39 -6.88 -6.83
N TYR A 100 19.66 -5.77 -6.92
CA TYR A 100 19.72 -4.88 -8.08
C TYR A 100 20.53 -3.59 -7.86
N GLY A 101 20.97 -3.33 -6.62
CA GLY A 101 21.65 -2.10 -6.21
C GLY A 101 20.67 -1.07 -5.65
N ALA A 102 20.98 -0.48 -4.50
CA ALA A 102 20.12 0.47 -3.81
C ALA A 102 19.86 1.74 -4.65
N GLU A 103 20.86 2.16 -5.43
CA GLU A 103 20.83 3.33 -6.30
C GLU A 103 19.74 3.28 -7.38
N ARG A 104 19.24 2.07 -7.69
CA ARG A 104 18.14 1.86 -8.65
C ARG A 104 16.75 1.96 -8.04
N PHE A 105 16.68 2.22 -6.73
CA PHE A 105 15.43 2.42 -5.99
C PHE A 105 15.38 3.82 -5.33
N GLU A 106 16.35 4.69 -5.64
CA GLU A 106 16.49 6.02 -5.03
C GLU A 106 15.62 7.11 -5.69
N ASP A 107 15.02 6.85 -6.86
CA ASP A 107 14.24 7.83 -7.62
C ASP A 107 12.71 7.70 -7.47
N GLY A 108 12.01 8.85 -7.43
CA GLY A 108 10.54 8.93 -7.41
C GLY A 108 9.87 8.74 -6.04
N ALA A 109 8.60 8.31 -6.03
CA ALA A 109 7.78 8.11 -4.82
C ALA A 109 8.34 7.06 -3.82
N SER A 110 9.41 6.36 -4.20
CA SER A 110 10.13 5.34 -3.44
C SER A 110 10.72 5.85 -2.11
N GLN A 111 11.20 7.10 -2.06
CA GLN A 111 11.82 7.67 -0.86
C GLN A 111 10.82 8.09 0.22
N ILE A 112 9.60 8.48 -0.18
CA ILE A 112 8.56 9.01 0.73
C ILE A 112 7.73 7.85 1.33
N ASN A 113 7.61 6.74 0.62
CA ASN A 113 6.84 5.58 1.06
C ASN A 113 7.71 4.59 1.84
N LYS A 114 7.96 4.89 3.12
CA LYS A 114 8.18 3.83 4.12
C LYS A 114 6.85 3.13 4.42
N SER A 115 6.26 2.57 3.37
CA SER A 115 5.05 1.79 3.47
C SER A 115 5.42 0.35 3.80
N ASP A 116 4.58 -0.28 4.60
CA ASP A 116 4.60 -1.72 4.81
C ASP A 116 3.18 -2.25 4.91
N MET A 117 3.05 -3.58 4.90
CA MET A 117 1.78 -4.26 4.72
C MET A 117 1.46 -5.18 5.89
N PHE A 118 0.20 -5.16 6.31
CA PHE A 118 -0.30 -5.88 7.48
C PHE A 118 -1.58 -6.64 7.16
N PHE A 119 -1.92 -7.62 7.98
CA PHE A 119 -3.26 -8.22 7.98
C PHE A 119 -4.33 -7.18 8.35
N GLY A 120 -5.60 -7.54 8.12
CA GLY A 120 -6.74 -6.64 8.38
C GLY A 120 -6.90 -6.25 9.84
N ASP A 121 -6.33 -7.04 10.74
CA ASP A 121 -6.32 -6.92 12.19
C ASP A 121 -4.98 -6.38 12.74
N ASP A 122 -4.16 -5.76 11.88
CA ASP A 122 -2.80 -5.29 12.17
C ASP A 122 -1.78 -6.40 12.50
N GLY A 123 -2.14 -7.67 12.32
CA GLY A 123 -1.19 -8.78 12.37
C GLY A 123 -0.07 -8.62 11.33
N GLN A 124 1.15 -9.04 11.69
CA GLN A 124 2.28 -9.04 10.76
C GLN A 124 2.15 -10.15 9.73
N ILE A 125 2.53 -9.85 8.48
CA ILE A 125 2.70 -10.85 7.43
C ILE A 125 4.14 -11.38 7.54
N SER A 126 4.31 -12.68 7.73
CA SER A 126 5.64 -13.26 7.96
C SER A 126 6.53 -13.18 6.73
N ASP A 127 7.85 -13.21 6.93
CA ASP A 127 8.84 -13.23 5.85
C ASP A 127 8.61 -14.40 4.88
N GLU A 128 8.22 -15.58 5.39
CA GLU A 128 7.91 -16.76 4.57
C GLU A 128 6.65 -16.54 3.73
N GLN A 129 5.61 -15.90 4.29
CA GLN A 129 4.39 -15.56 3.57
C GLN A 129 4.66 -14.54 2.46
N LEU A 130 5.43 -13.49 2.77
CA LEU A 130 5.85 -12.47 1.81
C LEU A 130 6.66 -13.10 0.68
N LYS A 131 7.65 -13.94 1.02
CA LYS A 131 8.46 -14.66 0.04
C LYS A 131 7.62 -15.55 -0.87
N HIS A 132 6.71 -16.34 -0.30
CA HIS A 132 5.84 -17.20 -1.09
C HIS A 132 4.96 -16.41 -2.07
N MET A 133 4.39 -15.30 -1.62
CA MET A 133 3.58 -14.42 -2.47
C MET A 133 4.41 -13.79 -3.59
N ASP A 134 5.66 -13.43 -3.31
CA ASP A 134 6.58 -12.89 -4.31
C ASP A 134 6.93 -13.95 -5.37
N GLU A 135 7.22 -15.18 -4.94
CA GLU A 135 7.47 -16.32 -5.83
C GLU A 135 6.28 -16.61 -6.75
N VAL A 136 5.06 -16.62 -6.20
CA VAL A 136 3.82 -16.81 -6.98
C VAL A 136 3.62 -15.66 -7.96
N THR A 137 3.86 -14.42 -7.54
CA THR A 137 3.73 -13.23 -8.39
C THR A 137 4.72 -13.31 -9.56
N LEU A 138 6.00 -13.56 -9.27
CA LEU A 138 7.05 -13.64 -10.29
C LEU A 138 6.86 -14.84 -11.24
N LYS A 139 6.38 -15.99 -10.74
CA LYS A 139 6.06 -17.16 -11.57
C LYS A 139 5.01 -16.83 -12.64
N ASN A 140 4.05 -15.98 -12.31
CA ASN A 140 2.97 -15.57 -13.20
C ASN A 140 3.26 -14.30 -14.00
N ALA A 141 4.37 -13.61 -13.70
CA ALA A 141 4.75 -12.39 -14.41
C ALA A 141 5.05 -12.66 -15.90
N ARG A 142 4.70 -11.68 -16.73
CA ARG A 142 5.00 -11.66 -18.17
C ARG A 142 5.71 -10.35 -18.50
N PHE A 143 6.89 -10.48 -19.11
CA PHE A 143 7.69 -9.33 -19.51
C PHE A 143 7.35 -8.94 -20.95
N VAL A 144 6.76 -7.76 -21.11
CA VAL A 144 6.39 -7.22 -22.41
C VAL A 144 7.42 -6.18 -22.83
N LYS A 145 8.21 -6.50 -23.87
CA LYS A 145 9.17 -5.56 -24.45
C LYS A 145 8.48 -4.67 -25.48
N MET A 146 7.95 -3.55 -25.02
CA MET A 146 7.27 -2.57 -25.88
C MET A 146 8.23 -1.85 -26.82
N ARG A 147 7.75 -1.56 -28.03
CA ARG A 147 8.37 -0.72 -29.07
C ARG A 147 7.53 0.52 -29.31
N GLU A 148 8.09 1.49 -30.02
CA GLU A 148 7.34 2.68 -30.43
C GLU A 148 6.09 2.28 -31.23
N GLY A 149 4.93 2.82 -30.83
CA GLY A 149 3.63 2.51 -31.42
C GLY A 149 2.89 1.32 -30.78
N ASP A 150 3.55 0.52 -29.92
CA ASP A 150 2.86 -0.57 -29.24
C ASP A 150 1.86 -0.05 -28.21
N VAL A 151 0.69 -0.69 -28.15
CA VAL A 151 -0.35 -0.44 -27.15
C VAL A 151 -0.59 -1.72 -26.36
N VAL A 152 -0.60 -1.61 -25.03
CA VAL A 152 -0.99 -2.70 -24.13
C VAL A 152 -2.34 -2.33 -23.53
N LEU A 153 -3.35 -3.16 -23.80
CA LEU A 153 -4.62 -3.13 -23.12
C LEU A 153 -4.62 -4.25 -22.07
N LEU A 154 -5.01 -3.93 -20.84
CA LEU A 154 -5.15 -4.90 -19.77
C LEU A 154 -6.45 -4.68 -19.02
N ASP A 155 -6.97 -5.76 -18.47
CA ASP A 155 -8.05 -5.76 -17.49
C ASP A 155 -7.43 -5.52 -16.10
N ASN A 156 -7.78 -4.38 -15.50
CA ASN A 156 -7.20 -3.95 -14.22
C ASN A 156 -7.63 -4.85 -13.05
N TYR A 157 -8.80 -5.49 -13.12
CA TYR A 157 -9.23 -6.44 -12.08
C TYR A 157 -8.39 -7.73 -12.12
N LYS A 158 -7.96 -8.16 -13.31
CA LYS A 158 -7.22 -9.42 -13.50
C LYS A 158 -5.70 -9.27 -13.54
N THR A 159 -5.19 -8.04 -13.71
CA THR A 159 -3.79 -7.83 -14.08
C THR A 159 -3.10 -6.80 -13.18
N MET A 160 -2.23 -7.30 -12.30
CA MET A 160 -1.21 -6.45 -11.69
C MET A 160 -0.14 -6.10 -12.73
N HIS A 161 0.29 -4.85 -12.77
CA HIS A 161 1.28 -4.37 -13.71
C HIS A 161 2.30 -3.47 -13.03
N GLY A 162 3.48 -3.39 -13.63
CA GLY A 162 4.60 -2.64 -13.08
C GLY A 162 5.64 -2.38 -14.14
N ARG A 163 6.80 -1.91 -13.69
CA ARG A 163 7.89 -1.47 -14.55
C ARG A 163 9.20 -2.10 -14.08
N ASN A 164 9.92 -2.72 -15.01
CA ASN A 164 11.31 -3.12 -14.77
C ASN A 164 12.23 -1.89 -14.78
N VAL A 165 13.39 -2.03 -14.12
CA VAL A 165 14.51 -1.09 -14.26
C VAL A 165 14.89 -0.91 -15.74
N PHE A 166 15.23 0.31 -16.13
CA PHE A 166 15.61 0.66 -17.49
C PHE A 166 16.58 1.85 -17.49
N ASP A 167 17.36 1.98 -18.55
CA ASP A 167 18.29 3.10 -18.73
C ASP A 167 17.71 4.16 -19.68
N GLY A 168 18.11 5.41 -19.47
CA GLY A 168 17.74 6.54 -20.33
C GLY A 168 16.32 7.05 -20.12
N THR A 169 15.76 7.74 -21.12
CA THR A 169 14.41 8.33 -21.05
C THR A 169 13.39 7.44 -21.74
N ARG A 170 12.29 7.14 -21.05
CA ARG A 170 11.17 6.36 -21.55
C ARG A 170 9.88 7.16 -21.43
N LYS A 171 9.16 7.36 -22.54
CA LYS A 171 7.89 8.11 -22.58
C LYS A 171 6.73 7.16 -22.85
N HIS A 172 5.74 7.14 -21.96
CA HIS A 172 4.53 6.33 -22.08
C HIS A 172 3.30 7.21 -21.87
N GLY A 173 2.31 7.06 -22.72
CA GLY A 173 0.95 7.55 -22.46
C GLY A 173 0.17 6.49 -21.71
N VAL A 174 -0.73 6.93 -20.81
CA VAL A 174 -1.67 6.06 -20.09
C VAL A 174 -3.06 6.64 -20.26
N ALA A 175 -4.04 5.79 -20.49
CA ALA A 175 -5.45 6.12 -20.52
C ALA A 175 -6.19 5.15 -19.61
N TRP A 176 -7.13 5.69 -18.81
CA TRP A 176 -8.02 4.92 -17.94
C TRP A 176 -9.39 4.90 -18.60
N PHE A 177 -10.04 3.74 -18.55
CA PHE A 177 -11.37 3.57 -19.11
C PHE A 177 -12.37 3.42 -17.97
N GLU A 178 -13.43 4.22 -18.04
CA GLU A 178 -14.62 4.20 -17.18
C GLU A 178 -15.85 4.19 -18.09
N GLY A 179 -17.03 3.89 -17.55
CA GLY A 179 -18.31 3.90 -18.24
C GLY A 179 -18.62 2.62 -19.02
N TRP A 180 -18.26 1.45 -18.50
CA TRP A 180 -18.66 0.18 -19.13
C TRP A 180 -20.10 -0.21 -18.76
N GLU A 181 -20.79 -0.93 -19.64
CA GLU A 181 -22.18 -1.35 -19.45
C GLU A 181 -22.30 -2.29 -18.24
N GLY A 182 -22.96 -1.85 -17.16
CA GLY A 182 -23.04 -2.57 -15.88
C GLY A 182 -22.26 -1.91 -14.73
N GLU A 183 -21.49 -0.85 -14.99
CA GLU A 183 -20.64 -0.21 -13.98
C GLU A 183 -21.46 0.45 -12.85
N GLU A 184 -22.54 1.14 -13.20
CA GLU A 184 -23.37 1.84 -12.22
C GLU A 184 -24.18 0.86 -11.36
N GLU A 185 -24.69 -0.23 -11.95
CA GLU A 185 -25.31 -1.32 -11.21
C GLU A 185 -24.34 -1.98 -10.24
N MET A 186 -23.10 -2.28 -10.69
CA MET A 186 -22.05 -2.82 -9.82
C MET A 186 -21.73 -1.87 -8.65
N LYS A 187 -21.58 -0.56 -8.91
CA LYS A 187 -21.31 0.43 -7.86
C LYS A 187 -22.45 0.47 -6.84
N ALA A 188 -23.70 0.43 -7.29
CA ALA A 188 -24.87 0.40 -6.41
C ALA A 188 -24.91 -0.86 -5.53
N GLU A 189 -24.67 -2.04 -6.10
CA GLU A 189 -24.62 -3.30 -5.34
C GLU A 189 -23.48 -3.31 -4.30
N LEU A 190 -22.31 -2.78 -4.66
CA LEU A 190 -21.17 -2.68 -3.74
C LEU A 190 -21.49 -1.75 -2.56
N GLN A 191 -22.10 -0.59 -2.82
CA GLN A 191 -22.54 0.32 -1.77
C GLN A 191 -23.55 -0.33 -0.82
N GLU A 192 -24.52 -1.08 -1.35
CA GLU A 192 -25.50 -1.80 -0.55
C GLU A 192 -24.85 -2.89 0.32
N LYS A 193 -23.95 -3.71 -0.25
CA LYS A 193 -23.21 -4.74 0.50
C LYS A 193 -22.32 -4.14 1.58
N MET A 194 -21.66 -3.02 1.30
CA MET A 194 -20.85 -2.30 2.29
C MET A 194 -21.71 -1.71 3.42
N ALA A 195 -22.91 -1.20 3.12
CA ALA A 195 -23.84 -0.68 4.12
C ALA A 195 -24.42 -1.77 5.05
N ILE A 196 -24.54 -3.01 4.57
CA ILE A 196 -25.02 -4.15 5.36
C ILE A 196 -23.92 -4.72 6.29
N THR A 197 -22.64 -4.50 5.95
CA THR A 197 -21.49 -5.08 6.64
C THR A 197 -20.80 -4.10 7.61
N ALA A 198 -21.24 -2.84 7.66
CA ALA A 198 -20.77 -1.79 8.57
C ALA A 198 -21.64 -1.70 9.83
#